data_AF-A0A7X8W8A3-F1
#
_entry.id   AF-A0A7X8W8A3-F1
#
_cell.length_a   1.000
_cell.length_b   1.000
_cell.length_c   1.000
_cell.angle_alpha   90.00
_cell.angle_beta   90.00
_cell.angle_gamma   90.00
#
_symmetry.space_group_name_H-M   'P 1'
#
loop_
_entity.id
_entity.type
_entity.pdbx_description
1 polymer ?
#
loop_
_entity_poly.entity_id
_entity_poly.type
_entity_poly.pdbx_seq_one_letter_code
_entity_poly.pdbx_strand_id
1 'polypeptide(L)'
;NPGSRLTAEIYKKMQIFEKEHHKKPDVIFLQNHGIIVHADDMQVCFDLHEEINQLICQYFSIDSQKYPDVKIEEINENTYVSNTEYLINSLKDGEYSTELLLENPLYPDQIVYLRDVLGETALIDKQTGKLTYKMPYKQAILLEEALTAIIFIMNNIKENQLKVQFMHDSEQDFIKNWESEKYRKELSRKE
;
A
#
# COMPACT_ATOMS: atom_id res chain seq x y z
N ASN A 1 -1.47 -2.84 -13.37
CA ASN A 1 -1.67 -4.24 -12.88
C ASN A 1 -0.36 -5.02 -12.70
N PRO A 2 -0.06 -5.57 -11.51
CA PRO A 2 1.03 -6.53 -11.31
C PRO A 2 0.92 -7.76 -12.22
N GLY A 3 2.06 -8.37 -12.55
CA GLY A 3 2.14 -9.61 -13.32
C GLY A 3 2.87 -9.47 -14.67
N SER A 4 2.82 -10.51 -15.49
CA SER A 4 3.61 -10.65 -16.72
C SER A 4 3.41 -9.51 -17.72
N ARG A 5 2.20 -8.96 -17.81
CA ARG A 5 1.91 -7.82 -18.68
C ARG A 5 2.68 -6.56 -18.27
N LEU A 6 2.77 -6.28 -16.97
CA LEU A 6 3.56 -5.16 -16.46
C LEU A 6 5.05 -5.37 -16.73
N THR A 7 5.56 -6.59 -16.52
CA THR A 7 6.96 -6.92 -16.84
C THR A 7 7.27 -6.67 -18.32
N ALA A 8 6.37 -7.05 -19.23
CA ALA A 8 6.54 -6.81 -20.66
C ALA A 8 6.53 -5.31 -21.02
N GLU A 9 5.64 -4.52 -20.40
CA GLU A 9 5.60 -3.07 -20.60
C GLU A 9 6.85 -2.38 -20.03
N ILE A 10 7.32 -2.78 -18.84
CA ILE A 10 8.57 -2.31 -18.26
C ILE A 10 9.73 -2.58 -19.22
N TYR A 11 9.87 -3.82 -19.70
CA TYR A 11 10.92 -4.19 -20.64
C TYR A 11 10.89 -3.34 -21.91
N LYS A 12 9.70 -3.15 -22.50
CA LYS A 12 9.51 -2.30 -23.69
C LYS A 12 9.93 -0.85 -23.42
N LYS A 13 9.57 -0.29 -22.28
CA LYS A 13 9.94 1.09 -21.89
C LYS A 13 11.43 1.23 -21.63
N MET A 14 12.06 0.24 -20.98
CA MET A 14 13.51 0.20 -20.79
C MET A 14 14.25 0.17 -22.13
N GLN A 15 13.79 -0.61 -23.10
CA GLN A 15 14.38 -0.64 -24.45
C GLN A 15 14.28 0.69 -25.19
N ILE A 16 13.19 1.44 -25.01
CA ILE A 16 13.04 2.77 -25.60
C ILE A 16 14.03 3.74 -24.94
N PHE A 17 14.08 3.75 -23.61
CA PHE A 17 15.00 4.59 -22.85
C PHE A 17 16.47 4.31 -23.20
N GLU A 18 16.86 3.05 -23.31
CA GLU A 18 18.24 2.64 -23.65
C GLU A 18 18.65 3.09 -25.06
N LYS A 19 17.71 3.10 -26.01
CA LYS A 19 17.97 3.64 -27.36
C LYS A 19 18.16 5.15 -27.36
N GLU A 20 17.40 5.87 -26.54
CA GLU A 20 17.43 7.34 -26.48
C GLU A 20 18.61 7.89 -25.66
N HIS A 21 18.99 7.19 -24.60
CA HIS A 21 19.98 7.66 -23.63
C HIS A 21 21.29 6.87 -23.62
N HIS A 22 21.40 5.82 -24.45
CA HIS A 22 22.56 4.92 -24.51
C HIS A 22 22.94 4.29 -23.17
N LYS A 23 21.98 4.18 -22.24
CA LYS A 23 22.11 3.53 -20.94
C LYS A 23 20.78 2.99 -20.46
N LYS A 24 20.80 1.96 -19.61
CA LYS A 24 19.59 1.46 -18.94
C LYS A 24 19.12 2.44 -17.87
N PRO A 25 17.82 2.48 -17.55
CA PRO A 25 17.32 3.32 -16.46
C PRO A 25 17.64 2.66 -15.12
N ASP A 26 18.36 3.35 -14.24
CA ASP A 26 18.70 2.82 -12.90
C ASP A 26 17.48 2.79 -11.96
N VAL A 27 16.48 3.61 -12.25
CA VAL A 27 15.24 3.78 -11.46
C VAL A 27 14.02 3.81 -12.39
N ILE A 28 12.98 3.07 -12.02
CA ILE A 28 11.71 3.01 -12.75
C ILE A 28 10.58 3.32 -11.77
N PHE A 29 9.81 4.36 -12.08
CA PHE A 29 8.60 4.71 -11.34
C PHE A 29 7.39 4.00 -11.94
N LEU A 30 6.61 3.35 -11.08
CA LEU A 30 5.38 2.67 -11.43
C LEU A 30 4.23 3.35 -10.70
N GLN A 31 3.42 4.09 -11.45
CA GLN A 31 2.23 4.75 -10.93
C GLN A 31 1.31 3.72 -10.26
N ASN A 32 0.84 4.04 -9.05
CA ASN A 32 0.00 3.16 -8.22
C ASN A 32 0.67 1.82 -7.83
N HIS A 33 2.01 1.73 -7.87
CA HIS A 33 2.76 0.52 -7.52
C HIS A 33 3.96 0.81 -6.63
N GLY A 34 4.83 1.74 -7.02
CA GLY A 34 6.07 2.03 -6.31
C GLY A 34 7.24 2.30 -7.24
N ILE A 35 8.46 1.98 -6.79
CA ILE A 35 9.70 2.16 -7.55
C ILE A 35 10.42 0.83 -7.72
N ILE A 36 11.15 0.69 -8.84
CA ILE A 36 12.13 -0.37 -9.04
C ILE A 36 13.48 0.32 -9.18
N VAL A 37 14.44 -0.08 -8.35
CA VAL A 37 15.83 0.34 -8.43
C VAL A 37 16.67 -0.88 -8.78
N HIS A 38 17.65 -0.71 -9.67
CA HIS A 38 18.59 -1.77 -9.98
C HIS A 38 20.02 -1.25 -10.15
N ALA A 39 20.98 -2.06 -9.74
CA ALA A 39 22.40 -1.86 -10.00
C ALA A 39 23.12 -3.21 -10.05
N ASP A 40 24.31 -3.23 -10.63
CA ASP A 40 25.16 -4.43 -10.68
C ASP A 40 25.74 -4.80 -9.30
N ASP A 41 25.76 -3.84 -8.36
CA ASP A 41 26.18 -4.01 -6.98
C ASP A 41 25.03 -3.78 -6.00
N MET A 42 24.97 -4.61 -4.96
CA MET A 42 23.90 -4.56 -3.95
C MET A 42 23.92 -3.27 -3.15
N GLN A 43 25.11 -2.79 -2.73
CA GLN A 43 25.22 -1.58 -1.93
C GLN A 43 24.82 -0.37 -2.76
N VAL A 44 25.24 -0.31 -4.03
CA VAL A 44 24.82 0.75 -4.96
C VAL A 44 23.30 0.75 -5.16
N CYS A 45 22.68 -0.42 -5.28
CA CYS A 45 21.22 -0.53 -5.41
C CYS A 45 20.50 0.01 -4.16
N PHE A 46 20.99 -0.34 -2.97
CA PHE A 46 20.46 0.14 -1.70
C PHE A 46 20.63 1.65 -1.54
N ASP A 47 21.83 2.16 -1.79
CA ASP A 47 22.13 3.60 -1.65
C ASP A 47 21.27 4.44 -2.62
N LEU A 48 21.09 3.96 -3.85
CA LEU A 48 20.24 4.62 -4.84
C LEU A 48 18.75 4.58 -4.42
N HIS A 49 18.28 3.49 -3.82
CA HIS A 49 16.93 3.43 -3.27
C HIS A 49 16.73 4.46 -2.16
N GLU A 50 17.67 4.57 -1.22
CA GLU A 50 17.62 5.54 -0.14
C GLU A 50 17.73 6.99 -0.64
N GLU A 51 18.58 7.25 -1.62
CA GLU A 51 18.69 8.55 -2.28
C GLU A 51 17.34 8.97 -2.90
N ILE A 52 16.70 8.08 -3.66
CA ILE A 52 15.40 8.36 -4.27
C ILE A 52 14.33 8.62 -3.22
N ASN A 53 14.30 7.84 -2.14
CA ASN A 53 13.37 8.06 -1.03
C ASN A 53 13.59 9.44 -0.39
N GLN A 54 14.84 9.82 -0.13
CA GLN A 54 15.19 11.15 0.40
C GLN A 54 14.78 12.27 -0.55
N LEU A 55 14.99 12.12 -1.86
CA LEU A 55 14.60 13.11 -2.86
C LEU A 55 13.07 13.28 -2.90
N ILE A 56 12.30 12.19 -2.82
CA ILE A 56 10.83 12.23 -2.74
C ILE A 56 10.41 12.99 -1.48
N CYS A 57 10.98 12.64 -0.33
CA CYS A 57 10.68 13.32 0.94
C CYS A 57 11.00 14.81 0.88
N GLN A 58 12.17 15.19 0.37
CA GLN A 58 12.56 16.59 0.21
C GLN A 58 11.61 17.34 -0.74
N TYR A 59 11.27 16.74 -1.88
CA TYR A 59 10.41 17.36 -2.89
C TYR A 59 9.00 17.65 -2.34
N PHE A 60 8.43 16.71 -1.59
CA PHE A 60 7.09 16.84 -1.00
C PHE A 60 7.09 17.39 0.43
N SER A 61 8.24 17.85 0.93
CA SER A 61 8.41 18.34 2.31
C SER A 61 7.96 17.34 3.38
N ILE A 62 8.13 16.03 3.12
CA ILE A 62 7.79 14.94 4.03
C ILE A 62 8.96 14.72 4.98
N ASP A 63 8.67 14.78 6.27
CA ASP A 63 9.63 14.40 7.30
C ASP A 63 9.59 12.88 7.50
N SER A 64 10.53 12.16 6.86
CA SER A 64 10.59 10.70 6.92
C SER A 64 10.84 10.16 8.34
N GLN A 65 11.39 10.98 9.24
CA GLN A 65 11.57 10.60 10.64
C GLN A 65 10.28 10.66 11.45
N LYS A 66 9.22 11.26 10.89
CA LYS A 66 7.88 11.34 11.50
C LYS A 66 6.90 10.32 10.94
N TYR A 67 7.38 9.28 10.27
CA TYR A 67 6.51 8.17 9.92
C TYR A 67 5.86 7.60 11.21
N PRO A 68 4.55 7.33 11.23
CA PRO A 68 3.87 6.96 12.46
C PRO A 68 4.38 5.64 13.05
N ASP A 69 4.50 5.60 14.38
CA ASP A 69 4.87 4.40 15.11
C ASP A 69 3.64 3.49 15.30
N VAL A 70 3.67 2.34 14.64
CA VAL A 70 2.55 1.39 14.55
C VAL A 70 2.46 0.54 15.81
N LYS A 71 1.31 0.57 16.49
CA LYS A 71 1.08 -0.17 17.74
C LYS A 71 -0.32 -0.74 17.82
N ILE A 72 -0.42 -1.98 18.29
CA ILE A 72 -1.66 -2.64 18.67
C ILE A 72 -1.53 -3.24 20.06
N GLU A 73 -2.64 -3.31 20.79
CA GLU A 73 -2.72 -3.91 22.13
C GLU A 73 -3.67 -5.10 22.11
N GLU A 74 -3.27 -6.22 22.71
CA GLU A 74 -4.14 -7.38 22.86
C GLU A 74 -5.14 -7.16 23.99
N ILE A 75 -6.43 -7.33 23.70
CA ILE A 75 -7.51 -7.16 24.68
C ILE A 75 -8.19 -8.49 25.02
N ASN A 76 -8.10 -9.50 24.15
CA ASN A 76 -8.54 -10.87 24.33
C ASN A 76 -7.79 -11.79 23.35
N GLU A 77 -7.94 -13.10 23.49
CA GLU A 77 -7.34 -14.07 22.57
C GLU A 77 -7.67 -13.74 21.10
N ASN A 78 -6.61 -13.54 20.29
CA ASN A 78 -6.72 -13.16 18.87
C ASN A 78 -7.60 -11.92 18.63
N THR A 79 -7.65 -11.01 19.61
CA THR A 79 -8.41 -9.77 19.54
C THR A 79 -7.54 -8.60 19.99
N TYR A 80 -7.34 -7.65 19.09
CA TYR A 80 -6.45 -6.51 19.30
C TYR A 80 -7.19 -5.20 19.07
N VAL A 81 -6.71 -4.14 19.69
CA VAL A 81 -7.17 -2.76 19.45
C VAL A 81 -6.00 -1.92 18.97
N SER A 82 -6.26 -1.01 18.03
CA SER A 82 -5.27 -0.03 17.59
C SER A 82 -4.86 0.89 18.74
N ASN A 83 -3.55 1.12 18.83
CA ASN A 83 -2.94 2.12 19.70
C ASN A 83 -1.97 3.04 18.90
N THR A 84 -2.12 3.08 17.58
CA THR A 84 -1.39 4.01 16.70
C THR A 84 -2.10 5.35 16.73
N GLU A 85 -1.58 6.31 17.50
CA GLU A 85 -2.20 7.63 17.70
C GLU A 85 -2.54 8.32 16.37
N TYR A 86 -1.64 8.23 15.39
CA TYR A 86 -1.84 8.79 14.06
C TYR A 86 -3.09 8.24 13.36
N LEU A 87 -3.27 6.91 13.39
CA LEU A 87 -4.43 6.26 12.78
C LEU A 87 -5.71 6.64 13.52
N ILE A 88 -5.70 6.55 14.85
CA ILE A 88 -6.86 6.90 15.68
C ILE A 88 -7.33 8.33 15.38
N ASN A 89 -6.39 9.27 15.33
CA ASN A 89 -6.72 10.67 15.04
C ASN A 89 -7.22 10.87 13.61
N SER A 90 -6.64 10.16 12.62
CA SER A 90 -7.03 10.30 11.21
C SER A 90 -8.40 9.67 10.92
N LEU A 91 -8.72 8.55 11.57
CA LEU A 91 -9.97 7.82 11.35
C LEU A 91 -11.16 8.41 12.11
N LYS A 92 -10.88 9.27 13.08
CA LYS A 92 -11.89 10.07 13.76
C LYS A 92 -12.63 10.94 12.75
N ASP A 93 -13.91 11.21 13.02
CA ASP A 93 -14.78 12.07 12.21
C ASP A 93 -15.15 11.50 10.82
N GLY A 94 -14.61 10.34 10.45
CA GLY A 94 -15.06 9.54 9.31
C GLY A 94 -14.54 9.99 7.94
N GLU A 95 -13.49 10.82 7.88
CA GLU A 95 -12.85 11.21 6.61
C GLU A 95 -12.33 9.98 5.84
N TYR A 96 -11.67 9.05 6.54
CA TYR A 96 -11.21 7.78 5.99
C TYR A 96 -12.20 6.66 6.28
N SER A 97 -13.35 6.70 5.62
CA SER A 97 -14.39 5.68 5.80
C SER A 97 -13.95 4.32 5.24
N THR A 98 -14.53 3.23 5.76
CA THR A 98 -14.31 1.87 5.23
C THR A 98 -14.62 1.81 3.73
N GLU A 99 -15.69 2.48 3.30
CA GLU A 99 -16.11 2.54 1.91
C GLU A 99 -15.03 3.22 1.03
N LEU A 100 -14.52 4.38 1.45
CA LEU A 100 -13.43 5.07 0.74
C LEU A 100 -12.19 4.17 0.61
N LEU A 101 -11.78 3.53 1.70
CA LEU A 101 -10.57 2.70 1.75
C LEU A 101 -10.69 1.42 0.90
N LEU A 102 -11.90 0.88 0.71
CA LEU A 102 -12.14 -0.32 -0.08
C LEU A 102 -12.41 -0.02 -1.57
N GLU A 103 -13.15 1.05 -1.87
CA GLU A 103 -13.57 1.39 -3.23
C GLU A 103 -12.54 2.23 -4.00
N ASN A 104 -11.65 2.91 -3.28
CA ASN A 104 -10.63 3.78 -3.88
C ASN A 104 -9.21 3.38 -3.46
N PRO A 105 -8.70 2.21 -3.93
CA PRO A 105 -7.35 1.77 -3.62
C PRO A 105 -6.27 2.63 -4.31
N LEU A 106 -5.19 2.90 -3.57
CA LEU A 106 -4.00 3.59 -4.08
C LEU A 106 -3.08 2.66 -4.87
N TYR A 107 -3.01 1.39 -4.47
CA TYR A 107 -2.12 0.37 -5.05
C TYR A 107 -2.67 -1.05 -4.81
N PRO A 108 -2.21 -2.06 -5.58
CA PRO A 108 -2.80 -3.40 -5.54
C PRO A 108 -2.80 -4.08 -4.17
N ASP A 109 -1.72 -3.92 -3.39
CA ASP A 109 -1.58 -4.57 -2.09
C ASP A 109 -2.66 -4.11 -1.11
N GLN A 110 -3.14 -2.86 -1.21
CA GLN A 110 -4.28 -2.38 -0.43
C GLN A 110 -5.52 -3.25 -0.66
N ILE A 111 -5.80 -3.66 -1.90
CA ILE A 111 -6.93 -4.55 -2.21
C ILE A 111 -6.71 -5.90 -1.53
N VAL A 112 -5.49 -6.44 -1.57
CA VAL A 112 -5.18 -7.77 -1.01
C VAL A 112 -5.31 -7.77 0.52
N TYR A 113 -4.84 -6.74 1.20
CA TYR A 113 -4.84 -6.69 2.66
C TYR A 113 -6.17 -6.24 3.27
N LEU A 114 -6.91 -5.34 2.61
CA LEU A 114 -8.14 -4.79 3.18
C LEU A 114 -9.39 -5.60 2.83
N ARG A 115 -9.43 -6.22 1.65
CA ARG A 115 -10.63 -6.91 1.15
C ARG A 115 -10.98 -8.10 2.04
N ASP A 116 -12.28 -8.27 2.29
CA ASP A 116 -12.85 -9.34 3.12
C ASP A 116 -12.32 -9.34 4.58
N VAL A 117 -11.61 -8.28 4.98
CA VAL A 117 -11.03 -8.10 6.31
C VAL A 117 -11.55 -6.81 6.95
N LEU A 118 -11.33 -5.66 6.31
CA LEU A 118 -11.84 -4.37 6.77
C LEU A 118 -13.36 -4.29 6.59
N GLY A 119 -14.07 -4.01 7.68
CA GLY A 119 -15.54 -4.05 7.75
C GLY A 119 -16.11 -5.39 8.23
N GLU A 120 -15.29 -6.45 8.27
CA GLU A 120 -15.71 -7.80 8.66
C GLU A 120 -15.06 -8.25 9.98
N THR A 121 -13.73 -8.39 9.96
CA THR A 121 -12.92 -8.82 11.12
C THR A 121 -12.01 -7.72 11.65
N ALA A 122 -11.86 -6.62 10.90
CA ALA A 122 -11.30 -5.36 11.36
C ALA A 122 -12.36 -4.27 11.29
N LEU A 123 -12.70 -3.66 12.43
CA LEU A 123 -13.81 -2.70 12.54
C LEU A 123 -13.29 -1.35 13.02
N ILE A 124 -13.69 -0.28 12.31
CA ILE A 124 -13.38 1.11 12.67
C ILE A 124 -14.58 1.68 13.43
N ASP A 125 -14.34 2.16 14.65
CA ASP A 125 -15.27 3.04 15.35
C ASP A 125 -15.07 4.47 14.88
N LYS A 126 -15.99 4.98 14.06
CA LYS A 126 -15.89 6.33 13.47
C LYS A 126 -15.97 7.46 14.51
N GLN A 127 -16.51 7.21 15.71
CA GLN A 127 -16.62 8.23 16.76
C GLN A 127 -15.29 8.38 17.51
N THR A 128 -14.63 7.25 17.80
CA THR A 128 -13.38 7.24 18.56
C THR A 128 -12.13 7.17 17.69
N GLY A 129 -12.27 6.77 16.43
CA GLY A 129 -11.19 6.46 15.51
C GLY A 129 -10.49 5.12 15.79
N LYS A 130 -10.90 4.38 16.83
CA LYS A 130 -10.25 3.13 17.21
C LYS A 130 -10.59 2.00 16.24
N LEU A 131 -9.58 1.20 15.89
CA LEU A 131 -9.77 -0.06 15.19
C LEU A 131 -9.74 -1.23 16.16
N THR A 132 -10.61 -2.21 15.92
CA THR A 132 -10.57 -3.51 16.58
C THR A 132 -10.33 -4.60 15.55
N TYR A 133 -9.41 -5.51 15.85
CA TYR A 133 -9.00 -6.63 14.99
C TYR A 133 -9.36 -7.94 15.66
N LYS A 134 -10.06 -8.83 14.96
CA LYS A 134 -10.38 -10.19 15.42
C LYS A 134 -9.72 -11.21 14.50
N MET A 135 -8.41 -11.38 14.68
CA MET A 135 -7.53 -12.19 13.82
C MET A 135 -6.19 -12.47 14.51
N PRO A 136 -5.34 -13.37 14.01
CA PRO A 136 -4.00 -13.59 14.56
C PRO A 136 -3.14 -12.31 14.55
N TYR A 137 -2.27 -12.16 15.56
CA TYR A 137 -1.40 -10.98 15.73
C TYR A 137 -0.72 -10.51 14.44
N LYS A 138 -0.10 -11.43 13.70
CA LYS A 138 0.63 -11.11 12.46
C LYS A 138 -0.27 -10.48 11.40
N GLN A 139 -1.54 -10.87 11.32
CA GLN A 139 -2.49 -10.27 10.38
C GLN A 139 -2.95 -8.90 10.88
N ALA A 140 -3.22 -8.78 12.18
CA ALA A 140 -3.61 -7.51 12.80
C ALA A 140 -2.54 -6.43 12.61
N ILE A 141 -1.26 -6.74 12.87
CA ILE A 141 -0.18 -5.76 12.72
C ILE A 141 0.05 -5.38 11.25
N LEU A 142 0.01 -6.33 10.31
CA LEU A 142 0.13 -6.02 8.88
C LEU A 142 -0.99 -5.11 8.39
N LEU A 143 -2.20 -5.31 8.90
CA LEU A 143 -3.34 -4.48 8.56
C LEU A 143 -3.21 -3.06 9.14
N GLU A 144 -2.76 -2.94 10.39
CA GLU A 144 -2.44 -1.65 11.02
C GLU A 144 -1.36 -0.90 10.22
N GLU A 145 -0.29 -1.59 9.81
CA GLU A 145 0.78 -1.01 8.97
C GLU A 145 0.24 -0.55 7.62
N ALA A 146 -0.56 -1.39 6.95
CA ALA A 146 -1.14 -1.06 5.65
C ALA A 146 -2.05 0.17 5.73
N LEU A 147 -2.95 0.23 6.71
CA LEU A 147 -3.83 1.38 6.92
C LEU A 147 -3.02 2.64 7.26
N THR A 148 -1.99 2.52 8.09
CA THR A 148 -1.08 3.63 8.43
C THR A 148 -0.44 4.20 7.17
N ALA A 149 0.12 3.34 6.32
CA ALA A 149 0.76 3.75 5.07
C ALA A 149 -0.22 4.43 4.11
N ILE A 150 -1.41 3.84 3.90
CA ILE A 150 -2.45 4.38 3.01
C ILE A 150 -2.84 5.80 3.45
N ILE A 151 -3.17 5.96 4.73
CA ILE A 151 -3.62 7.25 5.27
C ILE A 151 -2.47 8.26 5.30
N PHE A 152 -1.24 7.83 5.61
CA PHE A 152 -0.03 8.66 5.50
C PHE A 152 0.16 9.21 4.09
N ILE A 153 0.04 8.38 3.06
CA ILE A 153 0.15 8.81 1.67
C ILE A 153 -0.97 9.81 1.32
N MET A 154 -2.22 9.50 1.67
CA MET A 154 -3.36 10.37 1.37
C MET A 154 -3.26 11.73 2.05
N ASN A 155 -2.85 11.77 3.32
CA ASN A 155 -2.62 13.03 4.05
C ASN A 155 -1.52 13.86 3.41
N ASN A 156 -0.36 13.27 3.10
CA ASN A 156 0.73 14.01 2.46
C ASN A 156 0.34 14.56 1.07
N ILE A 157 -0.44 13.81 0.28
CA ILE A 157 -0.98 14.30 -0.99
C ILE A 157 -1.89 15.52 -0.75
N LYS A 158 -2.79 15.43 0.23
CA LYS A 158 -3.74 16.50 0.58
C LYS A 158 -3.03 17.75 1.12
N GLU A 159 -2.06 17.59 2.01
CA GLU A 159 -1.25 18.69 2.58
C GLU A 159 -0.45 19.42 1.50
N ASN A 160 0.03 18.69 0.48
CA ASN A 160 0.67 19.27 -0.70
C ASN A 160 -0.32 19.83 -1.74
N GLN A 161 -1.63 19.87 -1.44
CA GLN A 161 -2.70 20.36 -2.32
C GLN A 161 -2.77 19.62 -3.66
N LEU A 162 -2.35 18.35 -3.66
CA LEU A 162 -2.39 17.48 -4.82
C LEU A 162 -3.69 16.68 -4.83
N LYS A 163 -4.05 16.18 -6.03
CA LYS A 163 -5.20 15.29 -6.19
C LYS A 163 -4.73 13.85 -6.04
N VAL A 164 -5.42 13.08 -5.18
CA VAL A 164 -5.18 11.64 -5.07
C VAL A 164 -5.54 10.97 -6.39
N GLN A 165 -4.61 10.16 -6.91
CA GLN A 165 -4.84 9.32 -8.07
C GLN A 165 -5.02 7.88 -7.62
N PHE A 166 -6.27 7.42 -7.62
CA PHE A 166 -6.63 6.04 -7.33
C PHE A 166 -6.43 5.13 -8.54
N MET A 167 -6.34 3.82 -8.28
CA MET A 167 -6.31 2.81 -9.34
C MET A 167 -7.60 2.83 -10.17
N HIS A 168 -7.46 2.62 -11.48
CA HIS A 168 -8.62 2.50 -12.37
C HIS A 168 -9.43 1.23 -12.10
N ASP A 169 -10.76 1.29 -12.31
CA ASP A 169 -11.67 0.15 -12.08
C ASP A 169 -11.21 -1.14 -12.78
N SER A 170 -10.77 -1.05 -14.03
CA SER A 170 -10.25 -2.19 -14.78
C SER A 170 -9.00 -2.84 -14.17
N GLU A 171 -8.22 -2.08 -13.40
CA GLU A 171 -7.07 -2.60 -12.66
C GLU A 171 -7.49 -3.29 -11.37
N GLN A 172 -8.46 -2.70 -10.67
CA GLN A 172 -9.05 -3.30 -9.49
C GLN A 172 -9.73 -4.64 -9.81
N ASP A 173 -10.51 -4.70 -10.89
CA ASP A 173 -11.21 -5.91 -11.33
C ASP A 173 -10.24 -7.04 -11.68
N PHE A 174 -9.10 -6.72 -12.29
CA PHE A 174 -8.06 -7.70 -12.58
C PHE A 174 -7.56 -8.37 -11.30
N ILE A 175 -7.25 -7.59 -10.26
CA ILE A 175 -6.79 -8.10 -8.96
C ILE A 175 -7.90 -8.91 -8.28
N LYS A 176 -9.12 -8.38 -8.23
CA LYS A 176 -10.25 -9.04 -7.57
C LYS A 176 -10.54 -10.42 -8.18
N ASN A 177 -10.50 -10.53 -9.51
CA ASN A 177 -10.72 -11.77 -10.23
C ASN A 177 -9.55 -12.76 -10.06
N TRP A 178 -8.32 -12.25 -10.01
CA TRP A 178 -7.13 -13.08 -9.80
C TRP A 178 -7.12 -13.76 -8.43
N GLU A 179 -7.48 -13.03 -7.36
CA GLU A 179 -7.61 -13.61 -6.01
C GLU A 179 -8.76 -14.62 -5.93
N SER A 180 -9.90 -14.29 -6.55
CA SER A 180 -11.04 -15.22 -6.64
C SER A 180 -10.64 -16.53 -7.32
N GLU A 181 -9.77 -16.45 -8.34
CA GLU A 181 -9.25 -17.62 -9.06
C GLU A 181 -8.26 -18.43 -8.23
N LYS A 182 -7.39 -17.77 -7.47
CA LYS A 182 -6.46 -18.44 -6.56
C LYS A 182 -7.21 -19.20 -5.46
N TYR A 183 -8.21 -18.56 -4.85
CA TYR A 183 -9.06 -19.18 -3.84
C TYR A 183 -9.83 -20.40 -4.38
N ARG A 184 -10.44 -20.30 -5.58
CA ARG A 184 -11.09 -21.46 -6.24
C ARG A 184 -10.14 -22.65 -6.43
N LYS A 185 -8.88 -22.40 -6.81
CA LYS A 185 -7.86 -23.43 -6.99
C LYS A 185 -7.39 -24.07 -5.68
N GLU A 186 -7.46 -23.35 -4.56
CA GLU A 186 -7.16 -23.92 -3.24
C GLU A 186 -8.28 -24.83 -2.76
N LEU A 187 -9.55 -24.47 -3.02
CA LEU A 187 -10.71 -25.32 -2.71
C LEU A 187 -10.71 -26.61 -3.52
N SER A 188 -10.44 -26.56 -4.82
CA SER A 188 -10.42 -27.75 -5.68
C SER A 188 -9.27 -28.72 -5.42
N ARG A 189 -8.30 -28.35 -4.56
CA ARG A 189 -7.20 -29.23 -4.11
C ARG A 189 -7.50 -29.90 -2.76
N LYS A 190 -8.58 -29.50 -2.08
CA LYS A 190 -9.00 -30.05 -0.79
C LYS A 190 -10.14 -31.08 -0.92
N GLU A 191 -10.62 -31.32 -2.14
CA GLU A 191 -11.53 -32.41 -2.53
C GLU A 191 -10.73 -33.60 -3.09
#